data_AF-A0A7H4LZX0-F1
#
_entry.id   AF-A0A7H4LZX0-F1
#
_cell.length_a   1.000
_cell.length_b   1.000
_cell.length_c   1.000
_cell.angle_alpha   90.00
_cell.angle_beta   90.00
_cell.angle_gamma   90.00
#
_symmetry.space_group_name_H-M   'P 1'
#
loop_
_entity.id
_entity.type
_entity.pdbx_description
1 polymer ?
#
loop_
_entity_poly.entity_id
_entity_poly.type
_entity_poly.pdbx_seq_one_letter_code
_entity_poly.pdbx_strand_id
1 'polypeptide(L)' 'MREHFFGKYPETAALVADWTDEQIWALNRGGHDPKKVYAALKKAQETKGKATVILAHTIKGYGMGDTAEG' A
#
# COMPACT_ATOMS: atom_id res chain seq x y z
N MET A 1 -12.00 4.97 6.38
CA MET A 1 -11.30 4.93 5.07
C MET A 1 -12.24 5.19 3.90
N ARG A 2 -13.38 4.49 3.80
CA ARG A 2 -14.40 4.78 2.77
C ARG A 2 -14.79 6.25 2.73
N GLU A 3 -15.23 6.83 3.85
CA GLU A 3 -15.73 8.22 3.88
C GLU A 3 -14.63 9.27 3.69
N HIS A 4 -13.60 9.24 4.54
CA HIS A 4 -12.60 10.32 4.57
C HIS A 4 -11.50 10.24 3.49
N PHE A 5 -11.34 9.09 2.82
CA PHE A 5 -10.35 8.93 1.74
C PHE A 5 -11.03 8.77 0.38
N PHE A 6 -11.77 7.66 0.17
CA PHE A 6 -12.44 7.40 -1.10
C PHE A 6 -13.66 8.30 -1.33
N GLY A 7 -14.36 8.69 -0.26
CA GLY A 7 -15.55 9.55 -0.29
C GLY A 7 -15.26 11.03 -0.52
N LYS A 8 -13.98 11.42 -0.60
CA LYS A 8 -13.58 12.81 -0.87
C LYS A 8 -14.02 13.29 -2.26
N TYR A 9 -14.10 12.36 -3.23
CA TYR A 9 -14.53 12.63 -4.59
C TYR A 9 -15.52 11.57 -5.08
N PRO A 10 -16.54 11.94 -5.88
CA PRO A 10 -17.56 11.01 -6.34
C PRO A 10 -16.97 9.88 -7.21
N GLU A 11 -15.94 10.16 -8.01
CA GLU A 11 -15.26 9.17 -8.83
C GLU A 11 -14.53 8.11 -7.99
N THR A 12 -13.85 8.50 -6.90
CA THR A 12 -13.14 7.55 -6.04
C THR A 12 -14.09 6.80 -5.10
N ALA A 13 -15.24 7.39 -4.77
CA ALA A 13 -16.29 6.71 -4.03
C ALA A 13 -16.92 5.59 -4.87
N ALA A 14 -17.11 5.85 -6.17
CA ALA A 14 -17.64 4.85 -7.11
C ALA A 14 -16.72 3.64 -7.28
N LEU A 15 -15.40 3.81 -7.16
CA LEU A 15 -14.41 2.71 -7.27
C LEU A 15 -14.56 1.61 -6.20
N VAL A 16 -15.16 1.94 -5.06
CA VAL A 16 -15.32 1.02 -3.93
C VAL A 16 -16.79 0.86 -3.52
N ALA A 17 -17.72 1.32 -4.35
CA ALA A 17 -19.14 1.36 -4.02
C ALA A 17 -19.74 -0.02 -3.74
N ASP A 18 -19.25 -1.05 -4.43
CA ASP A 18 -19.64 -2.45 -4.32
C ASP A 18 -18.77 -3.27 -3.34
N TRP A 19 -17.79 -2.64 -2.70
CA TRP A 19 -16.87 -3.31 -1.77
C TRP A 19 -17.44 -3.26 -0.34
N THR A 20 -17.14 -4.26 0.49
CA THR A 20 -17.39 -4.20 1.94
C THR A 20 -16.32 -3.37 2.64
N ASP A 21 -16.58 -2.91 3.86
CA ASP A 21 -15.58 -2.13 4.61
C ASP A 21 -14.35 -2.97 4.98
N GLU A 22 -14.52 -4.28 5.18
CA GLU A 22 -13.41 -5.22 5.40
C GLU A 22 -12.53 -5.35 4.16
N GLN A 23 -13.12 -5.35 2.95
CA GLN A 23 -12.36 -5.37 1.70
C GLN A 23 -11.56 -4.09 1.51
N ILE A 24 -12.14 -2.94 1.86
CA ILE A 24 -11.42 -1.66 1.84
C ILE A 24 -10.30 -1.66 2.88
N TRP A 25 -10.54 -2.21 4.08
CA TRP A 25 -9.54 -2.29 5.13
C TRP A 25 -8.39 -3.25 4.81
N ALA A 26 -8.67 -4.29 4.02
CA ALA A 26 -7.67 -5.25 3.55
C ALA A 26 -6.69 -4.67 2.49
N LEU A 27 -6.89 -3.43 2.02
CA LEU A 27 -5.96 -2.75 1.12
C LEU A 27 -4.60 -2.55 1.80
N ASN A 28 -3.62 -3.37 1.40
CA ASN A 28 -2.30 -3.39 2.03
C ASN A 28 -1.33 -2.36 1.42
N ARG A 29 -0.29 -1.98 2.17
CA ARG A 29 0.77 -1.07 1.70
C ARG A 29 1.80 -1.83 0.85
N GLY A 30 2.34 -1.18 -0.18
CA GLY A 30 3.24 -1.83 -1.14
C GLY A 30 4.54 -2.41 -0.56
N GLY A 31 5.01 -1.91 0.59
CA GLY A 31 6.16 -2.48 1.30
C GLY A 31 5.88 -3.83 1.97
N HIS A 32 4.61 -4.21 2.13
CA HIS A 32 4.17 -5.48 2.70
C HIS A 32 3.74 -6.51 1.65
N ASP A 33 3.81 -6.16 0.35
CA ASP A 33 3.54 -7.09 -0.75
C ASP A 33 4.87 -7.64 -1.32
N PRO A 34 5.18 -8.94 -1.12
CA PRO A 34 6.42 -9.54 -1.62
C PRO A 34 6.61 -9.41 -3.13
N LYS A 35 5.53 -9.39 -3.92
CA LYS A 35 5.61 -9.23 -5.38
C LYS A 35 6.12 -7.83 -5.73
N LYS A 36 5.65 -6.80 -5.02
CA LYS A 36 6.07 -5.40 -5.24
C LYS A 36 7.52 -5.19 -4.81
N VAL A 37 7.91 -5.75 -3.67
CA VAL A 37 9.29 -5.70 -3.17
C VAL A 37 10.24 -6.39 -4.15
N TYR A 38 9.90 -7.60 -4.60
CA TYR A 38 10.70 -8.32 -5.58
C TYR A 38 10.87 -7.54 -6.88
N ALA A 39 9.77 -7.01 -7.43
CA ALA A 39 9.81 -6.23 -8.67
C ALA A 39 10.71 -4.98 -8.52
N ALA A 40 10.65 -4.29 -7.39
CA ALA A 40 11.49 -3.12 -7.11
C ALA A 40 12.98 -3.51 -7.03
N LEU A 41 13.31 -4.59 -6.32
CA LEU A 41 14.69 -5.10 -6.22
C LEU A 41 15.23 -5.55 -7.57
N LYS A 42 14.41 -6.26 -8.36
CA LYS A 42 14.80 -6.72 -9.70
C LYS A 42 15.13 -5.55 -10.61
N LYS A 43 14.30 -4.52 -10.63
CA LYS A 43 14.55 -3.30 -11.40
C LYS A 43 15.80 -2.54 -10.93
N ALA A 44 16.05 -2.49 -9.63
CA ALA A 44 17.25 -1.88 -9.07
C ALA A 44 18.52 -2.63 -9.51
N GLN A 45 18.49 -3.97 -9.54
CA GLN A 45 19.60 -4.80 -10.02
C GLN A 45 19.95 -4.53 -11.49
N GLU A 46 18.94 -4.29 -12.31
CA GLU A 46 19.06 -4.02 -13.75
C GLU A 46 19.51 -2.58 -14.05
N THR A 47 19.33 -1.64 -13.13
CA THR A 47 19.69 -0.24 -13.31
C THR A 47 21.21 -0.06 -13.37
N LYS A 48 21.71 0.59 -14.42
CA LYS A 48 23.13 0.90 -14.64
C LYS A 48 23.37 2.40 -14.77
N GLY A 49 24.59 2.85 -14.49
CA GLY A 49 25.01 4.24 -14.67
C GLY A 49 24.54 5.23 -13.61
N LYS A 50 23.80 4.79 -12.58
CA LYS A 50 23.37 5.58 -11.43
C LYS A 50 22.91 4.71 -10.27
N ALA A 51 22.94 5.26 -9.07
CA ALA A 51 22.39 4.61 -7.88
C ALA A 51 20.85 4.52 -7.95
N THR A 52 20.28 3.54 -7.23
CA THR A 52 18.83 3.38 -7.07
C THR A 52 18.48 3.46 -5.59
N VAL A 53 17.44 4.22 -5.26
CA VAL A 53 16.82 4.26 -3.94
C VAL A 53 15.41 3.70 -4.04
N ILE A 54 15.05 2.75 -3.17
CA ILE A 54 13.71 2.18 -3.07
C ILE A 54 13.03 2.74 -1.82
N LEU A 55 11.91 3.45 -2.01
CA LEU A 55 11.09 3.98 -0.92
C LEU A 55 9.93 3.00 -0.66
N ALA A 56 10.13 2.08 0.27
CA ALA A 56 9.13 1.08 0.64
C ALA A 56 8.15 1.66 1.67
N HIS A 57 6.87 1.77 1.30
CA HIS A 57 5.82 2.24 2.21
C HIS A 57 5.31 1.08 3.07
N THR A 58 5.58 1.11 4.36
CA THR A 58 5.21 0.08 5.35
C THR A 58 4.25 0.63 6.40
N ILE A 59 3.70 -0.26 7.24
CA ILE A 59 2.96 0.07 8.47
C ILE A 59 3.92 -0.13 9.64
N LYS A 60 4.07 0.86 10.52
CA LYS A 60 4.90 0.71 11.72
C LYS A 60 4.12 -0.15 12.71
N GLY A 61 4.75 -1.19 13.27
CA GLY A 61 4.07 -2.13 14.16
C GLY A 61 3.10 -3.08 13.43
N TYR A 62 3.36 -3.39 12.15
CA TYR A 62 2.53 -4.31 11.38
C TYR A 62 2.33 -5.66 12.09
N GLY A 63 1.08 -6.09 12.25
CA GLY A 63 0.71 -7.32 12.95
C GLY A 63 0.76 -7.25 14.48
N MET A 64 0.98 -6.07 15.06
CA MET A 64 0.96 -5.86 16.52
C MET A 64 -0.44 -5.47 17.04
N GLY A 65 -1.42 -5.28 16.16
CA GLY A 65 -2.78 -4.93 16.54
C GLY A 65 -2.86 -3.62 17.35
N ASP A 66 -3.76 -3.57 18.33
CA ASP A 66 -4.06 -2.37 19.14
C ASP A 66 -2.86 -1.81 19.93
N THR A 67 -1.78 -2.58 20.08
CA THR A 67 -0.64 -2.17 20.90
C THR A 67 0.31 -1.21 20.21
N ALA A 68 0.40 -1.21 18.86
CA ALA A 68 1.38 -0.38 18.16
C ALA A 68 1.20 -0.22 16.64
N GLU A 69 0.14 -0.76 16.01
CA GLU A 69 0.01 -0.76 14.55
C GLU A 69 -0.52 0.59 13.99
N GLY A 70 0.27 1.27 13.14
CA GLY A 70 -0.05 2.57 12.52
C GLY A 70 0.80 2.95 11.30
#